data_AF-A0A497C7T3-F1
#
_entry.id   AF-A0A497C7T3-F1
#
_cell.length_a   1.000
_cell.length_b   1.000
_cell.length_c   1.000
_cell.angle_alpha   90.00
_cell.angle_beta   90.00
_cell.angle_gamma   90.00
#
_symmetry.space_group_name_H-M   'P 1'
#
loop_
_entity.id
_entity.type
_entity.pdbx_description
1 polymer ?
#
loop_
_entity_poly.entity_id
_entity_poly.type
_entity_poly.pdbx_seq_one_letter_code
_entity_poly.pdbx_strand_id
1 'polypeptide(L)'
;MNNRLIRILILTTTAFFLLTILFLPSSICVAADDFTTDYHITYTIDQAGAAAINQDITLINNTSNRYVSDYTLTVPLSKITDISAVNSQGQLKTLVEQQENSQTIKVILGSSTTGLGTKTNWTLTYHCPNFAEKRGRLWHVVIPKIQHSTSINSFQLEINASDKLGEPQFIIPLPSETNHLDNINQYKFLNAQGEKVKNSGLVADFGDYQLFSFYLTYHLSNPLDTAAVTEIALIPNFPPYQKVFIKSLSPLPKKIEKDLDGNYLATYQLKAHENAAITFQGQVAVDLSPNRAYPKTSANYYALQARYTQPAKYWETTDPAIQKIVQENVNQQMSTQQKARTLYAYVLKTLTYNSLNFEGDKSTAGQKLKRLGALGALNEPDNCVCMEFTDLLITLLRSAGIPARELDGYAYSPDISNHPKGDVLHSWVQFYDREMQKWISVDPTWESTSGRDYFTAMDTDRIIFVIKGIDSEKPYPAGSYKSEDNKETQDVKISFAQQREKGTIPFSLWKQNWENENQKVELLDKIFRWIVKTWEKIKRG
;
A
#
# COMPACT_ATOMS: atom_id res chain seq x y z
N MET A 1 63.72 7.24 -48.10
CA MET A 1 62.54 6.65 -47.43
C MET A 1 63.04 5.55 -46.49
N ASN A 2 62.78 5.50 -45.19
CA ASN A 2 61.89 6.34 -44.41
C ASN A 2 62.19 6.23 -42.89
N ASN A 3 63.25 6.90 -42.41
CA ASN A 3 63.41 7.20 -40.98
C ASN A 3 62.22 8.03 -40.43
N ARG A 4 61.49 8.73 -41.32
CA ARG A 4 60.21 9.38 -41.00
C ARG A 4 59.07 8.39 -40.73
N LEU A 5 58.95 7.28 -41.48
CA LEU A 5 57.90 6.29 -41.20
C LEU A 5 58.14 5.58 -39.87
N ILE A 6 59.40 5.26 -39.54
CA ILE A 6 59.72 4.61 -38.26
C ILE A 6 59.37 5.53 -37.08
N ARG A 7 59.67 6.83 -37.18
CA ARG A 7 59.30 7.80 -36.13
C ARG A 7 57.79 8.00 -36.02
N ILE A 8 57.07 8.05 -37.14
CA ILE A 8 55.60 8.13 -37.15
C ILE A 8 55.00 6.87 -36.54
N LEU A 9 55.50 5.69 -36.91
CA LEU A 9 55.03 4.41 -36.37
C LEU A 9 55.22 4.35 -34.86
N ILE A 10 56.42 4.71 -34.36
CA ILE A 10 56.71 4.78 -32.92
C ILE A 10 55.76 5.77 -32.24
N LEU A 11 55.62 7.00 -32.74
CA LEU A 11 54.71 8.00 -32.18
C LEU A 11 53.25 7.53 -32.16
N THR A 12 52.78 6.85 -33.22
CA THR A 12 51.42 6.31 -33.28
C THR A 12 51.22 5.13 -32.33
N THR A 13 52.21 4.25 -32.18
CA THR A 13 52.13 3.15 -31.21
C THR A 13 52.19 3.65 -29.77
N THR A 14 53.01 4.67 -29.48
CA THR A 14 53.09 5.27 -28.13
C THR A 14 51.81 6.05 -27.82
N ALA A 15 51.25 6.78 -28.79
CA ALA A 15 49.97 7.48 -28.63
C ALA A 15 48.80 6.51 -28.46
N PHE A 16 48.78 5.40 -29.21
CA PHE A 16 47.77 4.34 -29.05
C PHE A 16 47.88 3.66 -27.68
N PHE A 17 49.10 3.40 -27.20
CA PHE A 17 49.35 2.81 -25.89
C PHE A 17 48.92 3.75 -24.74
N LEU A 18 49.20 5.06 -24.86
CA LEU A 18 48.72 6.07 -23.91
C LEU A 18 47.19 6.24 -23.95
N LEU A 19 46.58 6.16 -25.14
CA LEU A 19 45.12 6.22 -25.29
C LEU A 19 44.45 5.00 -24.66
N THR A 20 45.04 3.80 -24.77
CA THR A 20 44.51 2.58 -24.11
C THR A 20 44.60 2.64 -22.58
N ILE A 21 45.57 3.37 -22.01
CA ILE A 21 45.67 3.56 -20.54
C ILE A 21 44.60 4.52 -20.03
N LEU A 22 44.17 5.50 -20.84
CA LEU A 22 43.07 6.42 -20.51
C LEU A 22 41.68 5.77 -20.57
N PHE A 23 41.55 4.59 -21.19
CA PHE A 23 40.32 3.80 -21.25
C PHE A 23 40.35 2.55 -20.37
N LEU A 24 41.37 2.38 -19.51
CA LEU A 24 41.30 1.35 -18.46
C LEU A 24 40.19 1.75 -17.47
N PRO A 25 39.19 0.88 -17.22
CA PRO A 25 38.14 1.18 -16.28
C PRO A 25 38.78 1.44 -14.91
N SER A 26 38.69 2.68 -14.45
CA SER A 26 39.03 3.05 -13.08
C SER A 26 38.14 2.21 -12.17
N SER A 27 38.72 1.14 -11.61
CA SER A 27 38.06 0.33 -10.61
C SER A 27 37.80 1.27 -9.43
N ILE A 28 36.54 1.61 -9.22
CA ILE A 28 36.11 2.36 -8.03
C ILE A 28 36.46 1.46 -6.85
N CYS A 29 37.59 1.72 -6.20
CA CYS A 29 37.98 1.06 -4.98
C CYS A 29 37.08 1.62 -3.88
N VAL A 30 35.95 0.97 -3.64
CA VAL A 30 35.12 1.23 -2.47
C VAL A 30 35.94 0.74 -1.27
N ALA A 31 36.21 1.63 -0.32
CA ALA A 31 36.89 1.25 0.91
C ALA A 31 36.07 0.18 1.62
N ALA A 32 36.68 -0.95 1.97
CA ALA A 32 36.04 -1.98 2.77
C ALA A 32 35.75 -1.42 4.17
N ASP A 33 34.57 -1.70 4.71
CA ASP A 33 34.23 -1.29 6.07
C ASP A 33 35.17 -1.96 7.08
N ASP A 34 35.53 -1.20 8.12
CA ASP A 34 36.43 -1.68 9.17
C ASP A 34 35.87 -2.89 9.93
N PHE A 35 34.55 -3.05 9.95
CA PHE A 35 33.85 -4.13 10.64
C PHE A 35 32.70 -4.67 9.81
N THR A 36 32.44 -5.97 9.98
CA THR A 36 31.22 -6.63 9.51
C THR A 36 30.45 -7.18 10.70
N THR A 37 29.12 -7.22 10.60
CA THR A 37 28.27 -7.73 11.69
C THR A 37 27.32 -8.79 11.19
N ASP A 38 27.19 -9.87 11.96
CA ASP A 38 26.11 -10.87 11.81
C ASP A 38 25.08 -10.68 12.93
N TYR A 39 23.80 -10.66 12.56
CA TYR A 39 22.67 -10.53 13.46
C TYR A 39 21.80 -11.78 13.43
N HIS A 40 21.43 -12.25 14.62
CA HIS A 40 20.29 -13.13 14.83
C HIS A 40 19.37 -12.53 15.89
N ILE A 41 18.18 -12.08 15.47
CA ILE A 41 17.24 -11.38 16.34
C ILE A 41 15.97 -12.21 16.51
N THR A 42 15.57 -12.44 17.75
CA THR A 42 14.31 -13.12 18.09
C THR A 42 13.38 -12.15 18.81
N TYR A 43 12.15 -12.03 18.32
CA TYR A 43 11.04 -11.33 18.99
C TYR A 43 10.05 -12.37 19.50
N THR A 44 9.83 -12.42 20.81
CA THR A 44 8.80 -13.27 21.42
C THR A 44 7.65 -12.39 21.88
N ILE A 45 6.53 -12.44 21.16
CA ILE A 45 5.35 -11.57 21.38
C ILE A 45 4.27 -12.35 22.13
N ASP A 46 3.86 -11.83 23.28
CA ASP A 46 2.82 -12.44 24.10
C ASP A 46 1.40 -12.05 23.66
N GLN A 47 0.39 -12.64 24.31
CA GLN A 47 -1.03 -12.38 24.01
C GLN A 47 -1.50 -10.95 24.34
N ALA A 48 -0.74 -10.20 25.15
CA ALA A 48 -1.02 -8.81 25.50
C ALA A 48 -0.33 -7.82 24.55
N GLY A 49 0.47 -8.30 23.60
CA GLY A 49 1.23 -7.48 22.66
C GLY A 49 2.57 -6.99 23.20
N ALA A 50 2.99 -7.46 24.37
CA ALA A 50 4.34 -7.19 24.88
C ALA A 50 5.34 -8.13 24.19
N ALA A 51 6.57 -7.67 24.00
CA ALA A 51 7.62 -8.47 23.37
C ALA A 51 8.89 -8.53 24.23
N ALA A 52 9.46 -9.73 24.35
CA ALA A 52 10.84 -9.93 24.74
C ALA A 52 11.71 -10.02 23.49
N ILE A 53 12.75 -9.19 23.41
CA ILE A 53 13.66 -9.15 22.28
C ILE A 53 15.01 -9.71 22.72
N ASN A 54 15.56 -10.61 21.92
CA ASN A 54 16.91 -11.14 22.05
C ASN A 54 17.70 -10.88 20.76
N GLN A 55 18.83 -10.18 20.85
CA GLN A 55 19.73 -9.93 19.72
C GLN A 55 21.08 -10.59 19.99
N ASP A 56 21.37 -11.66 19.26
CA ASP A 56 22.70 -12.27 19.23
C ASP A 56 23.52 -11.61 18.11
N ILE A 57 24.62 -10.96 18.50
CA ILE A 57 25.42 -10.11 17.62
C ILE A 57 26.85 -10.64 17.57
N THR A 58 27.33 -10.89 16.35
CA THR A 58 28.73 -11.24 16.08
C THR A 58 29.37 -10.11 15.28
N LEU A 59 30.28 -9.38 15.92
CA LEU A 59 31.09 -8.36 15.26
C LEU A 59 32.41 -8.97 14.79
N ILE A 60 32.75 -8.79 13.53
CA ILE A 60 33.98 -9.28 12.90
C ILE A 60 34.84 -8.09 12.51
N ASN A 61 36.08 -8.06 12.99
CA ASN A 61 37.05 -7.01 12.69
C ASN A 61 37.72 -7.24 11.33
N ASN A 62 37.57 -6.30 10.40
CA ASN A 62 38.23 -6.36 9.09
C ASN A 62 39.57 -5.61 9.07
N THR A 63 40.03 -5.13 10.23
CA THR A 63 41.30 -4.40 10.39
C THR A 63 42.21 -5.10 11.38
N SER A 64 43.51 -4.79 11.32
CA SER A 64 44.48 -5.32 12.28
C SER A 64 44.62 -4.46 13.55
N ASN A 65 44.17 -3.20 13.52
CA ASN A 65 44.52 -2.21 14.54
C ASN A 65 43.34 -1.39 15.11
N ARG A 66 42.10 -1.59 14.64
CA ARG A 66 40.91 -0.94 15.22
C ARG A 66 40.14 -1.91 16.10
N TYR A 67 39.33 -1.36 16.99
CA TYR A 67 38.35 -2.10 17.80
C TYR A 67 37.09 -1.25 17.99
N VAL A 68 35.97 -1.88 18.29
CA VAL A 68 34.70 -1.19 18.57
C VAL A 68 34.56 -1.02 20.08
N SER A 69 34.44 0.22 20.54
CA SER A 69 34.31 0.55 21.96
C SER A 69 32.87 0.41 22.48
N ASP A 70 31.90 0.74 21.63
CA ASP A 70 30.49 0.73 21.98
C ASP A 70 29.58 0.44 20.78
N TYR A 71 28.36 0.01 21.09
CA TYR A 71 27.28 -0.23 20.15
C TYR A 71 26.08 0.62 20.55
N THR A 72 25.39 1.21 19.58
CA THR A 72 24.23 2.05 19.83
C THR A 72 23.03 1.56 19.02
N LEU A 73 21.90 1.34 19.69
CA LEU A 73 20.63 0.96 19.10
C LEU A 73 19.56 1.97 19.49
N THR A 74 18.95 2.61 18.50
CA THR A 74 17.77 3.46 18.71
C THR A 74 16.51 2.67 18.38
N VAL A 75 15.64 2.52 19.37
CA VAL A 75 14.35 1.85 19.25
C VAL A 75 13.27 2.94 19.14
N PRO A 76 12.46 2.99 18.07
CA PRO A 76 11.41 3.99 17.88
C PRO A 76 10.16 3.64 18.71
N LEU A 77 10.35 3.36 20.00
CA LEU A 77 9.30 3.01 20.96
C LEU A 77 9.51 3.85 22.22
N SER A 78 8.40 4.24 22.85
CA SER A 78 8.42 5.15 24.01
C SER A 78 8.89 4.47 25.30
N LYS A 79 8.89 3.14 25.37
CA LYS A 79 9.28 2.41 26.58
C LYS A 79 9.87 1.02 26.32
N ILE A 80 11.12 0.84 26.72
CA ILE A 80 11.80 -0.45 26.86
C ILE A 80 12.22 -0.65 28.33
N THR A 81 12.24 -1.89 28.80
CA THR A 81 12.60 -2.29 30.17
C THR A 81 13.54 -3.50 30.15
N ASP A 82 14.04 -3.87 31.34
CA ASP A 82 14.77 -5.14 31.56
C ASP A 82 15.95 -5.35 30.60
N ILE A 83 16.68 -4.27 30.35
CA ILE A 83 17.80 -4.25 29.41
C ILE A 83 19.00 -4.95 30.06
N SER A 84 19.55 -5.94 29.36
CA SER A 84 20.76 -6.64 29.75
C SER A 84 21.62 -6.92 28.52
N ALA A 85 22.92 -6.71 28.65
CA ALA A 85 23.89 -7.08 27.64
C ALA A 85 24.96 -7.98 28.26
N VAL A 86 25.29 -9.09 27.59
CA VAL A 86 26.21 -10.10 28.11
C VAL A 86 27.15 -10.57 27.00
N ASN A 87 28.40 -10.82 27.32
CA ASN A 87 29.36 -11.50 26.46
C ASN A 87 29.98 -12.71 27.18
N SER A 88 30.97 -13.36 26.58
CA SER A 88 31.68 -14.49 27.20
C SER A 88 32.44 -14.15 28.50
N GLN A 89 32.68 -12.87 28.78
CA GLN A 89 33.38 -12.38 29.98
C GLN A 89 32.41 -11.96 31.10
N GLY A 90 31.10 -11.90 30.82
CA GLY A 90 30.08 -11.54 31.78
C GLY A 90 29.22 -10.37 31.31
N GLN A 91 28.67 -9.62 32.26
CA GLN A 91 27.72 -8.56 31.98
C GLN A 91 28.41 -7.29 31.48
N LEU A 92 27.87 -6.72 30.40
CA LEU A 92 28.30 -5.48 29.78
C LEU A 92 27.54 -4.29 30.37
N LYS A 93 28.19 -3.12 30.37
CA LYS A 93 27.54 -1.88 30.83
C LYS A 93 26.62 -1.34 29.74
N THR A 94 25.38 -1.05 30.11
CA THR A 94 24.38 -0.42 29.24
C THR A 94 24.00 0.97 29.74
N LEU A 95 23.88 1.93 28.84
CA LEU A 95 23.35 3.26 29.09
C LEU A 95 22.08 3.44 28.24
N VAL A 96 21.08 4.10 28.79
CA VAL A 96 19.78 4.29 28.13
C VAL A 96 19.43 5.76 28.15
N GLU A 97 19.18 6.31 26.98
CA GLU A 97 18.75 7.68 26.80
C GLU A 97 17.32 7.68 26.25
N GLN A 98 16.41 8.36 26.95
CA GLN A 98 15.06 8.57 26.44
C GLN A 98 14.99 9.84 25.59
N GLN A 99 14.31 9.73 24.46
CA GLN A 99 13.90 10.85 23.61
C GLN A 99 12.37 10.84 23.52
N GLU A 100 11.78 11.90 22.95
CA GLU A 100 10.32 12.10 22.93
C GLU A 100 9.55 10.90 22.35
N ASN A 101 10.08 10.26 21.30
CA ASN A 101 9.43 9.13 20.60
C ASN A 101 10.35 7.91 20.40
N SER A 102 11.50 7.86 21.07
CA SER A 102 12.47 6.76 20.91
C SER A 102 13.31 6.58 22.17
N GLN A 103 13.95 5.43 22.28
CA GLN A 103 14.94 5.15 23.31
C GLN A 103 16.20 4.60 22.70
N THR A 104 17.34 5.13 23.12
CA THR A 104 18.64 4.73 22.63
C THR A 104 19.35 3.90 23.70
N ILE A 105 19.68 2.64 23.37
CA ILE A 105 20.52 1.76 24.16
C ILE A 105 21.95 1.89 23.66
N LYS A 106 22.86 2.31 24.54
CA LYS A 106 24.30 2.28 24.30
C LYS A 106 24.95 1.16 25.12
N VAL A 107 25.56 0.19 24.46
CA VAL A 107 26.26 -0.95 25.07
C VAL A 107 27.76 -0.71 24.99
N ILE A 108 28.46 -0.72 26.13
CA ILE A 108 29.90 -0.54 26.20
C ILE A 108 30.56 -1.93 26.06
N LEU A 109 31.18 -2.18 24.91
CA LEU A 109 31.85 -3.45 24.59
C LEU A 109 33.26 -3.54 25.20
N GLY A 110 33.87 -2.39 25.52
CA GLY A 110 35.22 -2.30 26.09
C GLY A 110 36.33 -2.44 25.05
N SER A 111 37.58 -2.61 25.51
CA SER A 111 38.72 -2.87 24.63
C SER A 111 38.75 -4.35 24.24
N SER A 112 38.21 -4.69 23.08
CA SER A 112 38.29 -6.05 22.52
C SER A 112 39.68 -6.36 21.93
N THR A 113 39.91 -7.62 21.58
CA THR A 113 41.14 -8.05 20.91
C THR A 113 41.22 -7.45 19.51
N THR A 114 42.24 -6.63 19.27
CA THR A 114 42.58 -6.14 17.93
C THR A 114 43.12 -7.29 17.09
N GLY A 115 42.82 -7.29 15.79
CA GLY A 115 43.32 -8.30 14.88
C GLY A 115 42.36 -8.56 13.73
N LEU A 116 42.92 -8.77 12.54
CA LEU A 116 42.13 -9.09 11.37
C LEU A 116 41.39 -10.42 11.59
N GLY A 117 40.08 -10.40 11.41
CA GLY A 117 39.19 -11.54 11.58
C GLY A 117 38.80 -11.85 13.02
N THR A 118 39.17 -11.03 14.01
CA THR A 118 38.73 -11.27 15.40
C THR A 118 37.22 -11.11 15.51
N LYS A 119 36.58 -12.05 16.22
CA LYS A 119 35.13 -12.07 16.44
C LYS A 119 34.81 -11.70 17.87
N THR A 120 33.87 -10.78 18.05
CA THR A 120 33.30 -10.41 19.34
C THR A 120 31.83 -10.78 19.35
N ASN A 121 31.47 -11.78 20.16
CA ASN A 121 30.10 -12.26 20.31
C ASN A 121 29.51 -11.71 21.60
N TRP A 122 28.29 -11.21 21.52
CA TRP A 122 27.55 -10.71 22.66
C TRP A 122 26.05 -10.71 22.37
N THR A 123 25.26 -10.66 23.44
CA THR A 123 23.82 -10.74 23.38
C THR A 123 23.20 -9.54 24.08
N LEU A 124 22.22 -8.91 23.43
CA LEU A 124 21.39 -7.84 24.00
C LEU A 124 19.96 -8.34 24.17
N THR A 125 19.46 -8.28 25.40
CA THR A 125 18.06 -8.58 25.71
C THR A 125 17.36 -7.35 26.27
N TYR A 126 16.12 -7.12 25.88
CA TYR A 126 15.26 -6.08 26.46
C TYR A 126 13.78 -6.43 26.25
N HIS A 127 12.92 -5.77 27.01
CA HIS A 127 11.48 -5.97 26.96
C HIS A 127 10.76 -4.71 26.48
N CYS A 128 9.75 -4.89 25.63
CA CYS A 128 8.91 -3.82 25.07
C CYS A 128 7.44 -4.09 25.43
N PRO A 129 6.87 -3.40 26.44
CA PRO A 129 5.52 -3.68 26.93
C PRO A 129 4.40 -3.42 25.91
N ASN A 130 4.61 -2.48 24.99
CA ASN A 130 3.64 -2.07 23.98
C ASN A 130 4.24 -2.25 22.57
N PHE A 131 4.81 -3.44 22.31
CA PHE A 131 5.46 -3.71 21.04
C PHE A 131 4.45 -3.86 19.90
N ALA A 132 3.42 -4.69 20.10
CA ALA A 132 2.31 -4.80 19.18
C ALA A 132 1.19 -3.81 19.58
N GLU A 133 0.77 -2.98 18.64
CA GLU A 133 -0.28 -1.99 18.85
C GLU A 133 -1.66 -2.59 18.49
N LYS A 134 -2.66 -2.45 19.36
CA LYS A 134 -4.02 -2.89 19.03
C LYS A 134 -4.72 -1.85 18.14
N ARG A 135 -4.83 -2.13 16.84
CA ARG A 135 -5.55 -1.29 15.86
C ARG A 135 -6.87 -1.93 15.46
N GLY A 136 -7.98 -1.43 16.01
CA GLY A 136 -9.28 -2.07 15.86
C GLY A 136 -9.23 -3.53 16.30
N ARG A 137 -9.43 -4.46 15.37
CA ARG A 137 -9.42 -5.90 15.66
C ARG A 137 -8.04 -6.55 15.59
N LEU A 138 -7.07 -5.92 14.94
CA LEU A 138 -5.77 -6.52 14.66
C LEU A 138 -4.69 -6.03 15.64
N TRP A 139 -3.66 -6.85 15.78
CA TRP A 139 -2.40 -6.49 16.45
C TRP A 139 -1.39 -6.10 15.38
N HIS A 140 -1.03 -4.83 15.35
CA HIS A 140 -0.10 -4.24 14.41
C HIS A 140 1.32 -4.30 14.96
N VAL A 141 2.23 -4.92 14.21
CA VAL A 141 3.64 -5.07 14.57
C VAL A 141 4.49 -4.36 13.53
N VAL A 142 5.41 -3.52 14.00
CA VAL A 142 6.41 -2.84 13.17
C VAL A 142 7.80 -3.13 13.70
N ILE A 143 8.65 -3.67 12.85
CA ILE A 143 10.09 -3.79 13.09
C ILE A 143 10.77 -2.79 12.15
N PRO A 144 11.46 -1.77 12.68
CA PRO A 144 12.10 -0.76 11.85
C PRO A 144 13.23 -1.38 11.01
N LYS A 145 13.51 -0.75 9.86
CA LYS A 145 14.73 -1.05 9.10
C LYS A 145 15.96 -0.76 9.95
N ILE A 146 17.03 -1.49 9.69
CA ILE A 146 18.28 -1.30 10.42
C ILE A 146 19.10 -0.19 9.75
N GLN A 147 19.41 0.85 10.53
CA GLN A 147 20.31 1.93 10.12
C GLN A 147 21.68 1.69 10.77
N HIS A 148 22.66 1.22 10.01
CA HIS A 148 24.02 1.00 10.52
C HIS A 148 25.08 1.67 9.66
N SER A 149 26.18 2.03 10.33
CA SER A 149 27.41 2.58 9.73
C SER A 149 28.38 1.50 9.24
N THR A 150 28.12 0.22 9.55
CA THR A 150 28.97 -0.92 9.18
C THR A 150 28.22 -1.93 8.31
N SER A 151 28.91 -2.54 7.37
CA SER A 151 28.39 -3.63 6.54
C SER A 151 27.83 -4.79 7.39
N ILE A 152 26.64 -5.25 7.02
CA ILE A 152 25.98 -6.42 7.63
C ILE A 152 26.20 -7.61 6.70
N ASN A 153 26.84 -8.65 7.20
CA ASN A 153 27.17 -9.85 6.42
C ASN A 153 26.02 -10.87 6.44
N SER A 154 25.38 -11.08 7.60
CA SER A 154 24.18 -11.92 7.74
C SER A 154 23.14 -11.22 8.61
N PHE A 155 21.88 -11.26 8.17
CA PHE A 155 20.74 -10.80 8.96
C PHE A 155 19.69 -11.91 9.03
N GLN A 156 19.39 -12.37 10.25
CA GLN A 156 18.36 -13.36 10.52
C GLN A 156 17.38 -12.82 11.55
N LEU A 157 16.09 -12.92 11.25
CA LEU A 157 15.01 -12.52 12.15
C LEU A 157 14.07 -13.71 12.39
N GLU A 158 13.68 -13.90 13.64
CA GLU A 158 12.63 -14.81 14.06
C GLU A 158 11.56 -14.06 14.86
N ILE A 159 10.29 -14.28 14.53
CA ILE A 159 9.14 -13.79 15.28
C ILE A 159 8.39 -15.00 15.84
N ASN A 160 8.33 -15.10 17.16
CA ASN A 160 7.57 -16.08 17.92
C ASN A 160 6.35 -15.38 18.53
N ALA A 161 5.23 -15.41 17.81
CA ALA A 161 3.99 -14.76 18.22
C ALA A 161 3.06 -15.75 18.92
N SER A 162 2.46 -15.37 20.05
CA SER A 162 1.41 -16.18 20.67
C SER A 162 0.27 -16.46 19.68
N ASP A 163 -0.19 -17.72 19.61
CA ASP A 163 -1.32 -18.13 18.77
C ASP A 163 -2.63 -17.39 19.09
N LYS A 164 -2.73 -16.81 20.29
CA LYS A 164 -3.86 -15.98 20.74
C LYS A 164 -3.93 -14.62 20.03
N LEU A 165 -2.85 -14.18 19.40
CA LEU A 165 -2.88 -13.00 18.51
C LEU A 165 -3.64 -13.30 17.21
N GLY A 166 -3.78 -14.57 16.84
CA GLY A 166 -4.36 -15.03 15.60
C GLY A 166 -3.33 -15.21 14.47
N GLU A 167 -3.81 -15.72 13.34
CA GLU A 167 -3.02 -15.80 12.11
C GLU A 167 -2.79 -14.40 11.51
N PRO A 168 -1.72 -14.19 10.73
CA PRO A 168 -1.44 -12.92 10.11
C PRO A 168 -2.42 -12.68 8.96
N GLN A 169 -3.02 -11.49 8.94
CA GLN A 169 -3.70 -10.97 7.77
C GLN A 169 -2.70 -10.67 6.65
N PHE A 170 -1.52 -10.18 7.02
CA PHE A 170 -0.37 -10.02 6.14
C PHE A 170 0.93 -9.96 6.95
N ILE A 171 2.05 -10.22 6.27
CA ILE A 171 3.41 -9.94 6.74
C ILE A 171 4.21 -9.43 5.54
N ILE A 172 4.81 -8.25 5.65
CA ILE A 172 5.65 -7.64 4.61
C ILE A 172 7.03 -7.34 5.22
N PRO A 173 8.12 -7.92 4.69
CA PRO A 173 8.19 -8.94 3.64
C PRO A 173 7.62 -10.30 4.10
N LEU A 174 7.34 -11.21 3.17
CA LEU A 174 6.88 -12.57 3.51
C LEU A 174 7.98 -13.38 4.23
N PRO A 175 7.63 -14.25 5.20
CA PRO A 175 8.61 -15.13 5.84
C PRO A 175 9.16 -16.18 4.87
N SER A 176 10.39 -16.65 5.14
CA SER A 176 10.97 -17.80 4.45
C SER A 176 10.43 -19.13 4.98
N GLU A 177 10.10 -19.18 6.28
CA GLU A 177 9.50 -20.35 6.93
C GLU A 177 8.44 -19.92 7.92
N THR A 178 7.35 -20.69 8.00
CA THR A 178 6.29 -20.53 9.00
C THR A 178 6.04 -21.86 9.68
N ASN A 179 6.09 -21.89 11.02
CA ASN A 179 5.85 -23.07 11.83
C ASN A 179 4.82 -22.77 12.92
N HIS A 180 4.13 -23.81 13.39
CA HIS A 180 3.29 -23.75 14.58
C HIS A 180 3.88 -24.68 15.64
N LEU A 181 4.21 -24.13 16.81
CA LEU A 181 4.87 -24.80 17.93
C LEU A 181 4.09 -24.46 19.20
N ASP A 182 3.39 -25.42 19.82
CA ASP A 182 2.70 -25.29 21.13
C ASP A 182 2.30 -23.86 21.56
N ASN A 183 1.17 -23.36 21.06
CA ASN A 183 0.63 -22.01 21.29
C ASN A 183 1.48 -20.84 20.73
N ILE A 184 2.44 -21.11 19.87
CA ILE A 184 3.31 -20.12 19.21
C ILE A 184 3.24 -20.31 17.69
N ASN A 185 2.99 -19.22 16.99
CA ASN A 185 3.19 -19.08 15.56
C ASN A 185 4.58 -18.47 15.31
N GLN A 186 5.46 -19.24 14.68
CA GLN A 186 6.85 -18.87 14.40
C GLN A 186 7.01 -18.47 12.92
N TYR A 187 7.64 -17.31 12.68
CA TYR A 187 7.97 -16.78 11.36
C TYR A 187 9.46 -16.48 11.28
N LYS A 188 10.14 -17.08 10.31
CA LYS A 188 11.58 -16.87 10.11
C LYS A 188 11.85 -16.10 8.82
N PHE A 189 12.84 -15.22 8.88
CA PHE A 189 13.33 -14.42 7.76
C PHE A 189 14.82 -14.67 7.62
N LEU A 190 15.15 -15.64 6.77
CA LEU A 190 16.51 -16.09 6.53
C LEU A 190 16.99 -15.62 5.15
N ASN A 191 18.31 -15.54 4.98
CA ASN A 191 18.96 -15.28 3.68
C ASN A 191 18.35 -14.05 2.98
N ALA A 192 17.83 -14.21 1.75
CA ALA A 192 17.21 -13.14 0.98
C ALA A 192 16.04 -12.45 1.70
N GLN A 193 15.26 -13.17 2.52
CA GLN A 193 14.15 -12.55 3.27
C GLN A 193 14.66 -11.76 4.46
N GLY A 194 15.73 -12.23 5.12
CA GLY A 194 16.44 -11.44 6.13
C GLY A 194 16.99 -10.13 5.52
N GLU A 195 17.60 -10.21 4.35
CA GLU A 195 18.09 -9.03 3.61
C GLU A 195 16.97 -8.04 3.27
N LYS A 196 15.77 -8.52 2.90
CA LYS A 196 14.60 -7.65 2.72
C LYS A 196 14.23 -6.94 4.02
N VAL A 197 14.09 -7.67 5.13
CA VAL A 197 13.75 -7.08 6.44
C VAL A 197 14.79 -6.04 6.85
N LYS A 198 16.08 -6.32 6.67
CA LYS A 198 17.16 -5.36 6.94
C LYS A 198 16.93 -4.03 6.22
N ASN A 199 16.59 -4.08 4.94
CA ASN A 199 16.50 -2.91 4.06
C ASN A 199 15.17 -2.15 4.19
N SER A 200 14.04 -2.86 4.33
CA SER A 200 12.70 -2.26 4.35
C SER A 200 12.06 -2.19 5.74
N GLY A 201 12.62 -2.86 6.73
CA GLY A 201 11.89 -3.21 7.95
C GLY A 201 10.85 -4.29 7.69
N LEU A 202 10.01 -4.56 8.70
CA LEU A 202 8.90 -5.49 8.63
C LEU A 202 7.64 -4.89 9.23
N VAL A 203 6.50 -5.16 8.60
CA VAL A 203 5.17 -4.86 9.16
C VAL A 203 4.27 -6.09 9.05
N ALA A 204 3.51 -6.36 10.10
CA ALA A 204 2.58 -7.48 10.16
C ALA A 204 1.36 -7.14 11.00
N ASP A 205 0.19 -7.60 10.56
CA ASP A 205 -1.05 -7.52 11.33
C ASP A 205 -1.55 -8.92 11.67
N PHE A 206 -1.74 -9.19 12.95
CA PHE A 206 -2.25 -10.47 13.46
C PHE A 206 -3.71 -10.35 13.91
N GLY A 207 -4.55 -11.29 13.48
CA GLY A 207 -5.95 -11.37 13.85
C GLY A 207 -6.85 -11.90 12.73
N ASP A 208 -8.15 -11.71 12.87
CA ASP A 208 -9.15 -12.34 11.99
C ASP A 208 -9.52 -11.50 10.77
N TYR A 209 -9.80 -10.21 10.97
CA TYR A 209 -10.07 -9.23 9.91
C TYR A 209 -10.02 -7.82 10.51
N GLN A 210 -9.72 -6.83 9.69
CA GLN A 210 -9.83 -5.43 10.11
C GLN A 210 -11.26 -4.95 9.96
N LEU A 211 -11.75 -4.19 10.94
CA LEU A 211 -13.06 -3.54 10.89
C LEU A 211 -12.91 -2.03 10.98
N PHE A 212 -13.62 -1.33 10.10
CA PHE A 212 -13.70 0.12 10.06
C PHE A 212 -15.16 0.57 10.21
N SER A 213 -15.40 1.63 10.97
CA SER A 213 -16.64 2.40 10.89
C SER A 213 -16.46 3.55 9.91
N PHE A 214 -17.48 3.83 9.11
CA PHE A 214 -17.47 4.94 8.16
C PHE A 214 -18.69 5.84 8.30
N TYR A 215 -18.47 7.12 8.06
CA TYR A 215 -19.48 8.14 7.84
C TYR A 215 -19.05 8.95 6.62
N LEU A 216 -19.84 8.86 5.56
CA LEU A 216 -19.58 9.52 4.28
C LEU A 216 -20.67 10.54 3.98
N THR A 217 -20.27 11.74 3.57
CA THR A 217 -21.17 12.79 3.04
C THR A 217 -20.91 12.99 1.55
N TYR A 218 -21.98 13.08 0.77
CA TYR A 218 -21.93 13.39 -0.66
C TYR A 218 -22.70 14.68 -0.89
N HIS A 219 -22.06 15.68 -1.48
CA HIS A 219 -22.74 16.93 -1.83
C HIS A 219 -23.08 16.94 -3.30
N LEU A 220 -24.37 16.94 -3.60
CA LEU A 220 -24.91 16.98 -4.94
C LEU A 220 -25.50 18.36 -5.20
N SER A 221 -25.28 18.88 -6.40
CA SER A 221 -25.82 20.17 -6.81
C SER A 221 -26.38 20.05 -8.22
N ASN A 222 -27.57 20.60 -8.44
CA ASN A 222 -28.13 20.79 -9.76
C ASN A 222 -28.15 22.28 -10.12
N PRO A 223 -27.21 22.77 -10.93
CA PRO A 223 -27.15 24.18 -11.32
C PRO A 223 -28.14 24.54 -12.45
N LEU A 224 -28.93 23.59 -12.94
CA LEU A 224 -29.81 23.78 -14.09
C LEU A 224 -31.18 24.32 -13.66
N ASP A 225 -31.84 25.03 -14.57
CA ASP A 225 -33.23 25.50 -14.42
C ASP A 225 -34.28 24.38 -14.50
N THR A 226 -33.84 23.14 -14.77
CA THR A 226 -34.68 21.95 -14.86
C THR A 226 -34.23 20.89 -13.87
N ALA A 227 -35.11 19.96 -13.53
CA ALA A 227 -34.73 18.82 -12.73
C ALA A 227 -33.62 18.00 -13.43
N ALA A 228 -32.67 17.50 -12.65
CA ALA A 228 -31.54 16.71 -13.14
C ALA A 228 -31.43 15.39 -12.38
N VAL A 229 -30.89 14.38 -13.05
CA VAL A 229 -30.55 13.09 -12.46
C VAL A 229 -29.04 13.05 -12.26
N THR A 230 -28.63 12.62 -11.07
CA THR A 230 -27.24 12.44 -10.70
C THR A 230 -27.07 11.15 -9.91
N GLU A 231 -25.83 10.71 -9.71
CA GLU A 231 -25.52 9.45 -9.07
C GLU A 231 -24.37 9.60 -8.09
N ILE A 232 -24.38 8.77 -7.05
CA ILE A 232 -23.23 8.57 -6.16
C ILE A 232 -22.80 7.10 -6.21
N ALA A 233 -21.51 6.85 -6.08
CA ALA A 233 -21.01 5.50 -5.86
C ALA A 233 -21.01 5.16 -4.37
N LEU A 234 -21.64 4.04 -4.02
CA LEU A 234 -21.60 3.46 -2.68
C LEU A 234 -20.41 2.50 -2.57
N ILE A 235 -19.78 2.45 -1.39
CA ILE A 235 -18.75 1.45 -1.04
C ILE A 235 -19.24 0.04 -1.45
N PRO A 236 -18.54 -0.64 -2.38
CA PRO A 236 -18.96 -1.95 -2.85
C PRO A 236 -18.54 -3.07 -1.90
N ASN A 237 -19.31 -4.16 -1.90
CA ASN A 237 -18.76 -5.45 -1.52
C ASN A 237 -17.72 -5.88 -2.56
N PHE A 238 -16.54 -6.30 -2.12
CA PHE A 238 -15.44 -6.73 -2.99
C PHE A 238 -14.91 -8.10 -2.53
N PRO A 239 -15.64 -9.20 -2.78
CA PRO A 239 -15.26 -10.51 -2.31
C PRO A 239 -13.95 -11.01 -2.98
N PRO A 240 -13.10 -11.75 -2.25
CA PRO A 240 -13.28 -12.14 -0.85
C PRO A 240 -12.82 -11.08 0.18
N TYR A 241 -12.27 -9.95 -0.26
CA TYR A 241 -11.49 -9.03 0.57
C TYR A 241 -12.30 -8.03 1.40
N GLN A 242 -13.40 -7.52 0.87
CA GLN A 242 -14.18 -6.44 1.49
C GLN A 242 -15.65 -6.80 1.62
N LYS A 243 -16.20 -6.61 2.83
CA LYS A 243 -17.61 -6.78 3.12
C LYS A 243 -18.19 -5.56 3.82
N VAL A 244 -19.28 -5.03 3.28
CA VAL A 244 -19.95 -3.82 3.75
C VAL A 244 -21.17 -4.17 4.59
N PHE A 245 -21.27 -3.54 5.75
CA PHE A 245 -22.42 -3.53 6.63
C PHE A 245 -22.98 -2.12 6.70
N ILE A 246 -24.22 -1.92 6.30
CA ILE A 246 -24.85 -0.60 6.26
C ILE A 246 -25.66 -0.37 7.54
N LYS A 247 -25.56 0.86 8.06
CA LYS A 247 -26.39 1.40 9.14
C LYS A 247 -27.50 2.29 8.58
N SER A 248 -27.16 3.21 7.69
CA SER A 248 -28.11 4.13 7.06
C SER A 248 -27.58 4.68 5.73
N LEU A 249 -28.50 4.97 4.82
CA LEU A 249 -28.29 5.78 3.61
C LEU A 249 -29.45 6.78 3.55
N SER A 250 -29.16 8.07 3.64
CA SER A 250 -30.19 9.10 3.78
C SER A 250 -29.82 10.38 3.01
N PRO A 251 -30.74 10.96 2.21
CA PRO A 251 -32.02 10.38 1.80
C PRO A 251 -31.84 9.11 0.96
N LEU A 252 -32.91 8.32 0.87
CA LEU A 252 -32.92 7.09 0.07
C LEU A 252 -32.86 7.42 -1.42
N PRO A 253 -32.10 6.64 -2.22
CA PRO A 253 -32.02 6.85 -3.66
C PRO A 253 -33.31 6.43 -4.37
N LYS A 254 -33.44 6.84 -5.63
CA LYS A 254 -34.51 6.36 -6.53
C LYS A 254 -34.20 4.99 -7.11
N LYS A 255 -32.92 4.70 -7.34
CA LYS A 255 -32.44 3.47 -7.98
C LYS A 255 -31.05 3.13 -7.45
N ILE A 256 -30.74 1.84 -7.35
CA ILE A 256 -29.37 1.36 -7.11
C ILE A 256 -29.05 0.30 -8.16
N GLU A 257 -28.04 0.53 -8.99
CA GLU A 257 -27.59 -0.41 -10.01
C GLU A 257 -26.14 -0.79 -9.81
N LYS A 258 -25.78 -1.97 -10.34
CA LYS A 258 -24.39 -2.41 -10.36
C LYS A 258 -23.82 -2.17 -11.76
N ASP A 259 -22.72 -1.43 -11.84
CA ASP A 259 -22.03 -1.22 -13.12
C ASP A 259 -21.20 -2.44 -13.54
N LEU A 260 -20.54 -2.35 -14.69
CA LEU A 260 -19.75 -3.43 -15.26
C LEU A 260 -18.43 -3.70 -14.51
N ASP A 261 -17.95 -2.75 -13.72
CA ASP A 261 -16.76 -2.89 -12.86
C ASP A 261 -17.10 -3.42 -11.46
N GLY A 262 -18.38 -3.36 -11.13
CA GLY A 262 -18.98 -3.94 -9.94
C GLY A 262 -19.30 -2.93 -8.85
N ASN A 263 -19.26 -1.63 -9.15
CA ASN A 263 -19.66 -0.57 -8.24
C ASN A 263 -21.19 -0.52 -8.10
N TYR A 264 -21.67 -0.07 -6.95
CA TYR A 264 -23.10 0.22 -6.76
C TYR A 264 -23.35 1.71 -6.93
N LEU A 265 -24.08 2.09 -7.98
CA LEU A 265 -24.42 3.46 -8.31
C LEU A 265 -25.85 3.75 -7.82
N ALA A 266 -25.97 4.74 -6.93
CA ALA A 266 -27.24 5.17 -6.36
C ALA A 266 -27.70 6.46 -7.03
N THR A 267 -28.84 6.39 -7.72
CA THR A 267 -29.40 7.49 -8.52
C THR A 267 -30.31 8.39 -7.69
N TYR A 268 -30.12 9.70 -7.82
CA TYR A 268 -30.90 10.75 -7.18
C TYR A 268 -31.45 11.72 -8.25
N GLN A 269 -32.64 12.25 -7.99
CA GLN A 269 -33.25 13.29 -8.81
C GLN A 269 -33.32 14.57 -8.00
N LEU A 270 -32.68 15.62 -8.52
CA LEU A 270 -32.64 16.95 -7.95
C LEU A 270 -33.58 17.87 -8.73
N LYS A 271 -34.32 18.73 -8.04
CA LYS A 271 -35.07 19.84 -8.62
C LYS A 271 -34.12 20.89 -9.18
N ALA A 272 -34.66 21.82 -9.97
CA ALA A 272 -33.91 22.97 -10.44
C ALA A 272 -33.27 23.71 -9.27
N HIS A 273 -31.98 24.04 -9.39
CA HIS A 273 -31.19 24.75 -8.36
C HIS A 273 -31.13 24.08 -6.98
N GLU A 274 -31.42 22.77 -6.90
CA GLU A 274 -31.38 22.04 -5.63
C GLU A 274 -29.95 21.60 -5.28
N ASN A 275 -29.56 21.85 -4.03
CA ASN A 275 -28.41 21.24 -3.39
C ASN A 275 -28.89 20.18 -2.40
N ALA A 276 -28.29 19.01 -2.41
CA ALA A 276 -28.63 17.90 -1.52
C ALA A 276 -27.37 17.29 -0.91
N ALA A 277 -27.44 17.00 0.39
CA ALA A 277 -26.42 16.24 1.08
C ALA A 277 -26.93 14.81 1.32
N ILE A 278 -26.18 13.82 0.86
CA ILE A 278 -26.46 12.40 1.11
C ILE A 278 -25.48 11.90 2.17
N THR A 279 -25.98 11.23 3.19
CA THR A 279 -25.16 10.60 4.22
C THR A 279 -25.24 9.09 4.11
N PHE A 280 -24.09 8.42 4.04
CA PHE A 280 -23.95 6.97 4.03
C PHE A 280 -23.09 6.52 5.21
N GLN A 281 -23.66 5.68 6.08
CA GLN A 281 -23.01 5.23 7.32
C GLN A 281 -23.04 3.72 7.45
N GLY A 282 -22.00 3.16 8.04
CA GLY A 282 -21.90 1.73 8.26
C GLY A 282 -20.51 1.30 8.73
N GLN A 283 -20.20 0.05 8.45
CA GLN A 283 -18.91 -0.55 8.73
C GLN A 283 -18.41 -1.39 7.54
N VAL A 284 -17.11 -1.48 7.39
CA VAL A 284 -16.45 -2.32 6.38
C VAL A 284 -15.51 -3.29 7.09
N ALA A 285 -15.64 -4.58 6.78
CA ALA A 285 -14.68 -5.61 7.15
C ALA A 285 -13.73 -5.85 5.97
N VAL A 286 -12.43 -5.73 6.24
CA VAL A 286 -11.32 -5.99 5.30
C VAL A 286 -10.55 -7.20 5.79
N ASP A 287 -10.38 -8.19 4.94
CA ASP A 287 -9.79 -9.47 5.33
C ASP A 287 -8.95 -10.05 4.19
N LEU A 288 -7.65 -10.14 4.44
CA LEU A 288 -6.62 -10.53 3.49
C LEU A 288 -6.11 -11.97 3.74
N SER A 289 -6.77 -12.71 4.62
CA SER A 289 -6.35 -14.04 5.05
C SER A 289 -5.92 -14.95 3.88
N PRO A 290 -4.69 -15.51 3.90
CA PRO A 290 -4.10 -16.23 2.77
C PRO A 290 -4.81 -17.56 2.46
N ASN A 291 -5.46 -18.17 3.46
CA ASN A 291 -6.08 -19.50 3.38
C ASN A 291 -7.51 -19.50 2.80
N ARG A 292 -8.03 -18.35 2.36
CA ARG A 292 -9.34 -18.36 1.71
C ARG A 292 -9.26 -18.96 0.33
N ALA A 293 -10.19 -19.87 0.04
CA ALA A 293 -10.47 -20.29 -1.31
C ALA A 293 -10.85 -19.06 -2.12
N TYR A 294 -9.90 -18.55 -2.89
CA TYR A 294 -10.20 -17.61 -3.96
C TYR A 294 -11.19 -18.33 -4.86
N PRO A 295 -12.41 -17.80 -5.06
CA PRO A 295 -13.25 -18.35 -6.11
C PRO A 295 -12.43 -18.24 -7.38
N LYS A 296 -11.96 -19.38 -7.91
CA LYS A 296 -11.29 -19.40 -9.21
C LYS A 296 -12.30 -18.77 -10.15
N THR A 297 -12.00 -17.55 -10.57
CA THR A 297 -12.91 -16.84 -11.43
C THR A 297 -12.94 -17.65 -12.72
N SER A 298 -14.08 -18.27 -13.05
CA SER A 298 -14.32 -18.83 -14.37
C SER A 298 -14.47 -17.73 -15.44
N ALA A 299 -14.04 -16.51 -15.12
CA ALA A 299 -14.04 -15.38 -16.00
C ALA A 299 -13.22 -15.76 -17.23
N ASN A 300 -13.88 -15.67 -18.38
CA ASN A 300 -13.21 -15.87 -19.66
C ASN A 300 -12.10 -14.81 -19.77
N TYR A 301 -10.83 -15.25 -19.68
CA TYR A 301 -9.68 -14.36 -19.73
C TYR A 301 -9.72 -13.44 -20.96
N TYR A 302 -10.15 -13.94 -22.12
CA TYR A 302 -10.24 -13.14 -23.33
C TYR A 302 -11.32 -12.05 -23.22
N ALA A 303 -12.41 -12.29 -22.49
CA ALA A 303 -13.41 -11.27 -22.21
C ALA A 303 -12.88 -10.19 -21.24
N LEU A 304 -12.09 -10.60 -20.23
CA LEU A 304 -11.40 -9.66 -19.35
C LEU A 304 -10.39 -8.83 -20.11
N GLN A 305 -9.57 -9.46 -20.97
CA GLN A 305 -8.59 -8.79 -21.79
C GLN A 305 -9.28 -7.79 -22.73
N ALA A 306 -10.27 -8.23 -23.51
CA ALA A 306 -11.01 -7.36 -24.42
C ALA A 306 -11.64 -6.15 -23.71
N ARG A 307 -12.01 -6.26 -22.43
CA ARG A 307 -12.58 -5.17 -21.64
C ARG A 307 -11.52 -4.26 -21.01
N TYR A 308 -10.53 -4.85 -20.35
CA TYR A 308 -9.62 -4.16 -19.43
C TYR A 308 -8.22 -3.92 -20.00
N THR A 309 -8.03 -4.05 -21.31
CA THR A 309 -6.81 -3.58 -21.99
C THR A 309 -7.08 -2.42 -22.94
N GLN A 310 -8.31 -1.94 -23.01
CA GLN A 310 -8.68 -0.83 -23.89
C GLN A 310 -8.04 0.48 -23.42
N PRO A 311 -7.65 1.36 -24.37
CA PRO A 311 -7.20 2.70 -24.03
C PRO A 311 -8.36 3.53 -23.48
N ALA A 312 -8.04 4.46 -22.60
CA ALA A 312 -8.94 5.49 -22.10
C ALA A 312 -8.15 6.79 -21.91
N LYS A 313 -8.84 7.89 -21.63
CA LYS A 313 -8.17 9.13 -21.17
C LYS A 313 -7.32 8.80 -19.93
N TYR A 314 -6.10 9.34 -19.83
CA TYR A 314 -5.10 9.01 -18.80
C TYR A 314 -4.51 7.59 -18.90
N TRP A 315 -5.08 6.70 -19.72
CA TRP A 315 -4.60 5.35 -20.00
C TRP A 315 -4.36 5.14 -21.50
N GLU A 316 -3.44 5.90 -22.07
CA GLU A 316 -3.15 5.92 -23.52
C GLU A 316 -2.31 4.71 -23.98
N THR A 317 -2.88 3.49 -23.91
CA THR A 317 -2.17 2.22 -24.14
C THR A 317 -1.57 2.04 -25.54
N THR A 318 -2.08 2.78 -26.52
CA THR A 318 -1.64 2.75 -27.92
C THR A 318 -0.61 3.83 -28.27
N ASP A 319 -0.23 4.67 -27.31
CA ASP A 319 0.77 5.71 -27.55
C ASP A 319 2.15 5.09 -27.86
N PRO A 320 2.90 5.60 -28.85
CA PRO A 320 4.20 5.05 -29.22
C PRO A 320 5.22 5.02 -28.08
N ALA A 321 5.20 6.00 -27.16
CA ALA A 321 6.12 6.03 -26.02
C ALA A 321 5.82 4.88 -25.05
N ILE A 322 4.54 4.64 -24.76
CA ILE A 322 4.08 3.51 -23.93
C ILE A 322 4.47 2.17 -24.57
N GLN A 323 4.16 2.01 -25.87
CA GLN A 323 4.46 0.77 -26.59
C GLN A 323 5.95 0.48 -26.62
N LYS A 324 6.78 1.50 -26.79
CA LYS A 324 8.24 1.38 -26.74
C LYS A 324 8.72 0.86 -25.39
N ILE A 325 8.22 1.43 -24.28
CA ILE A 325 8.57 0.96 -22.93
C ILE A 325 8.21 -0.52 -22.76
N VAL A 326 7.01 -0.92 -23.17
CA VAL A 326 6.58 -2.32 -23.09
C VAL A 326 7.49 -3.22 -23.93
N GLN A 327 7.79 -2.86 -25.17
CA GLN A 327 8.65 -3.65 -26.06
C GLN A 327 10.09 -3.80 -25.55
N GLU A 328 10.63 -2.78 -24.89
CA GLU A 328 12.00 -2.79 -24.35
C GLU A 328 12.11 -3.58 -23.04
N ASN A 329 11.03 -3.67 -22.26
CA ASN A 329 11.08 -4.22 -20.90
C ASN A 329 10.45 -5.62 -20.78
N VAL A 330 9.50 -5.99 -21.64
CA VAL A 330 8.81 -7.29 -21.55
C VAL A 330 8.75 -8.01 -22.89
N ASN A 331 8.69 -9.35 -22.84
CA ASN A 331 8.55 -10.19 -24.02
C ASN A 331 7.47 -11.25 -23.84
N GLN A 332 7.10 -11.93 -24.93
CA GLN A 332 5.99 -12.90 -24.92
C GLN A 332 6.25 -14.16 -24.08
N GLN A 333 7.51 -14.51 -23.80
CA GLN A 333 7.88 -15.71 -23.03
C GLN A 333 7.72 -15.50 -21.51
N MET A 334 7.66 -14.25 -21.06
CA MET A 334 7.46 -13.93 -19.65
C MET A 334 6.02 -14.24 -19.22
N SER A 335 5.87 -14.81 -18.01
CA SER A 335 4.57 -14.98 -17.36
C SER A 335 3.90 -13.64 -17.04
N THR A 336 2.60 -13.65 -16.75
CA THR A 336 1.89 -12.42 -16.33
C THR A 336 2.55 -11.77 -15.12
N GLN A 337 2.92 -12.55 -14.10
CA GLN A 337 3.68 -12.08 -12.94
C GLN A 337 4.98 -11.38 -13.31
N GLN A 338 5.79 -12.02 -14.17
CA GLN A 338 7.10 -11.48 -14.54
C GLN A 338 6.95 -10.14 -15.26
N LYS A 339 6.00 -10.06 -16.21
CA LYS A 339 5.71 -8.81 -16.92
C LYS A 339 5.24 -7.72 -15.96
N ALA A 340 4.28 -8.04 -15.09
CA ALA A 340 3.75 -7.10 -14.12
C ALA A 340 4.84 -6.58 -13.18
N ARG A 341 5.71 -7.47 -12.67
CA ARG A 341 6.82 -7.08 -11.79
C ARG A 341 7.84 -6.19 -12.50
N THR A 342 8.19 -6.50 -13.74
CA THR A 342 9.13 -5.67 -14.50
C THR A 342 8.57 -4.28 -14.79
N LEU A 343 7.31 -4.18 -15.21
CA LEU A 343 6.66 -2.89 -15.47
C LEU A 343 6.41 -2.10 -14.18
N TYR A 344 6.09 -2.77 -13.09
CA TYR A 344 5.99 -2.16 -11.75
C TYR A 344 7.35 -1.56 -11.32
N ALA A 345 8.44 -2.31 -11.47
CA ALA A 345 9.78 -1.82 -11.17
C ALA A 345 10.20 -0.65 -12.08
N TYR A 346 9.75 -0.64 -13.34
CA TYR A 346 9.95 0.52 -14.23
C TYR A 346 9.26 1.77 -13.66
N VAL A 347 8.01 1.65 -13.19
CA VAL A 347 7.28 2.78 -12.58
C VAL A 347 8.01 3.30 -11.35
N LEU A 348 8.41 2.43 -10.42
CA LEU A 348 9.15 2.82 -9.22
C LEU A 348 10.49 3.52 -9.52
N LYS A 349 11.15 3.12 -10.60
CA LYS A 349 12.42 3.72 -11.02
C LYS A 349 12.21 5.07 -11.73
N THR A 350 11.07 5.25 -12.37
CA THR A 350 10.80 6.39 -13.25
C THR A 350 10.17 7.56 -12.51
N LEU A 351 9.23 7.28 -11.60
CA LEU A 351 8.45 8.32 -10.94
C LEU A 351 8.96 8.61 -9.54
N THR A 352 8.93 9.89 -9.17
CA THR A 352 9.22 10.38 -7.82
C THR A 352 7.93 10.92 -7.21
N TYR A 353 7.60 10.46 -5.99
CA TYR A 353 6.42 10.95 -5.28
C TYR A 353 6.63 12.38 -4.78
N ASN A 354 5.75 13.30 -5.15
CA ASN A 354 5.77 14.68 -4.69
C ASN A 354 4.74 14.90 -3.57
N SER A 355 5.20 14.94 -2.31
CA SER A 355 4.34 15.15 -1.14
C SER A 355 3.80 16.59 -1.02
N LEU A 356 4.45 17.58 -1.64
CA LEU A 356 3.98 18.98 -1.63
C LEU A 356 2.69 19.15 -2.43
N ASN A 357 2.37 18.20 -3.31
CA ASN A 357 1.10 18.14 -4.03
C ASN A 357 -0.05 17.59 -3.17
N PHE A 358 0.25 16.98 -2.02
CA PHE A 358 -0.73 16.48 -1.05
C PHE A 358 -1.10 17.53 -0.01
N GLU A 359 -0.20 18.49 0.24
CA GLU A 359 -0.49 19.71 1.00
C GLU A 359 -1.36 20.63 0.14
N GLY A 360 -2.65 20.34 0.09
CA GLY A 360 -3.64 21.30 -0.31
C GLY A 360 -3.38 22.64 0.38
N ASP A 361 -3.16 23.67 -0.43
CA ASP A 361 -3.34 25.08 -0.09
C ASP A 361 -2.16 25.86 0.51
N LYS A 362 -0.89 25.59 0.17
CA LYS A 362 0.23 26.50 0.58
C LYS A 362 1.33 26.86 -0.41
N SER A 363 1.23 26.60 -1.72
CA SER A 363 2.11 27.32 -2.65
C SER A 363 1.42 27.74 -3.96
N THR A 364 1.28 29.06 -4.09
CA THR A 364 1.02 29.83 -5.31
C THR A 364 -0.25 29.52 -6.10
N ALA A 365 -1.28 30.34 -5.85
CA ALA A 365 -2.31 30.74 -6.81
C ALA A 365 -3.18 29.63 -7.43
N GLY A 366 -4.13 29.07 -6.67
CA GLY A 366 -5.43 28.64 -7.18
C GLY A 366 -5.46 27.59 -8.30
N GLN A 367 -4.36 26.87 -8.56
CA GLN A 367 -4.33 25.80 -9.55
C GLN A 367 -4.65 24.47 -8.86
N LYS A 368 -5.88 24.01 -9.08
CA LYS A 368 -6.28 22.62 -8.86
C LYS A 368 -5.26 21.73 -9.57
N LEU A 369 -4.48 20.94 -8.83
CA LEU A 369 -3.52 20.00 -9.43
C LEU A 369 -4.29 19.12 -10.41
N LYS A 370 -3.98 19.30 -11.70
CA LYS A 370 -4.64 18.61 -12.79
C LYS A 370 -4.01 17.22 -12.88
N ARG A 371 -4.84 16.17 -12.79
CA ARG A 371 -4.42 14.79 -13.06
C ARG A 371 -3.66 14.74 -14.39
N LEU A 372 -2.44 14.22 -14.35
CA LEU A 372 -1.52 14.19 -15.49
C LEU A 372 -1.79 12.97 -16.38
N GLY A 373 -2.18 11.85 -15.78
CA GLY A 373 -2.30 10.56 -16.45
C GLY A 373 -0.97 9.94 -16.82
N ALA A 374 -0.99 8.81 -17.53
CA ALA A 374 0.23 8.05 -17.83
C ALA A 374 1.24 8.83 -18.66
N LEU A 375 0.81 9.50 -19.73
CA LEU A 375 1.71 10.29 -20.57
C LEU A 375 2.23 11.54 -19.86
N GLY A 376 1.37 12.20 -19.08
CA GLY A 376 1.80 13.34 -18.27
C GLY A 376 2.81 12.94 -17.21
N ALA A 377 2.63 11.79 -16.55
CA ALA A 377 3.59 11.22 -15.60
C ALA A 377 4.96 10.93 -16.24
N LEU A 378 5.01 10.48 -17.49
CA LEU A 378 6.28 10.28 -18.21
C LEU A 378 6.98 11.60 -18.56
N ASN A 379 6.21 12.67 -18.80
CA ASN A 379 6.75 13.99 -19.10
C ASN A 379 7.17 14.76 -17.84
N GLU A 380 6.51 14.52 -16.72
CA GLU A 380 6.74 15.16 -15.42
C GLU A 380 6.95 14.11 -14.30
N PRO A 381 8.01 13.28 -14.39
CA PRO A 381 8.20 12.15 -13.48
C PRO A 381 8.37 12.56 -12.02
N ASP A 382 8.85 13.77 -11.76
CA ASP A 382 9.10 14.29 -10.40
C ASP A 382 7.89 14.97 -9.76
N ASN A 383 6.76 15.03 -10.48
CA ASN A 383 5.56 15.76 -10.05
C ASN A 383 4.34 14.84 -9.88
N CYS A 384 4.58 13.58 -9.49
CA CYS A 384 3.55 12.55 -9.46
C CYS A 384 2.96 12.34 -8.06
N VAL A 385 1.66 12.07 -7.98
CA VAL A 385 0.99 11.53 -6.79
C VAL A 385 0.44 10.13 -7.06
N CYS A 386 -0.34 9.57 -6.14
CA CYS A 386 -0.84 8.20 -6.24
C CYS A 386 -1.60 7.88 -7.55
N MET A 387 -2.29 8.87 -8.11
CA MET A 387 -2.99 8.74 -9.40
C MET A 387 -2.03 8.49 -10.55
N GLU A 388 -0.95 9.26 -10.69
CA GLU A 388 0.01 9.11 -11.79
C GLU A 388 0.79 7.80 -11.74
N PHE A 389 1.16 7.34 -10.54
CA PHE A 389 1.75 6.02 -10.34
C PHE A 389 0.79 4.90 -10.78
N THR A 390 -0.49 5.03 -10.42
CA THR A 390 -1.55 4.09 -10.79
C THR A 390 -1.80 4.12 -12.30
N ASP A 391 -1.90 5.30 -12.90
CA ASP A 391 -2.19 5.51 -14.31
C ASP A 391 -1.09 4.96 -15.21
N LEU A 392 0.17 5.28 -14.91
CA LEU A 392 1.29 4.76 -15.69
C LEU A 392 1.35 3.24 -15.61
N LEU A 393 1.21 2.66 -14.41
CA LEU A 393 1.26 1.21 -14.25
C LEU A 393 0.11 0.51 -14.99
N ILE A 394 -1.13 0.99 -14.85
CA ILE A 394 -2.28 0.43 -15.58
C ILE A 394 -2.02 0.51 -17.08
N THR A 395 -1.55 1.64 -17.58
CA THR A 395 -1.32 1.86 -19.01
C THR A 395 -0.28 0.90 -19.57
N LEU A 396 0.84 0.71 -18.86
CA LEU A 396 1.88 -0.24 -19.22
C LEU A 396 1.37 -1.69 -19.20
N LEU A 397 0.65 -2.08 -18.15
CA LEU A 397 0.07 -3.43 -18.02
C LEU A 397 -0.92 -3.72 -19.17
N ARG A 398 -1.82 -2.77 -19.45
CA ARG A 398 -2.81 -2.90 -20.53
C ARG A 398 -2.16 -2.96 -21.90
N SER A 399 -1.14 -2.13 -22.15
CA SER A 399 -0.36 -2.15 -23.39
C SER A 399 0.41 -3.47 -23.56
N ALA A 400 0.82 -4.10 -22.45
CA ALA A 400 1.37 -5.46 -22.43
C ALA A 400 0.31 -6.59 -22.56
N GLY A 401 -0.97 -6.24 -22.75
CA GLY A 401 -2.08 -7.19 -22.89
C GLY A 401 -2.58 -7.78 -21.57
N ILE A 402 -2.22 -7.19 -20.42
CA ILE A 402 -2.62 -7.64 -19.08
C ILE A 402 -3.86 -6.83 -18.65
N PRO A 403 -5.00 -7.49 -18.33
CA PRO A 403 -6.16 -6.80 -17.78
C PRO A 403 -5.77 -6.06 -16.49
N ALA A 404 -5.98 -4.75 -16.43
CA ALA A 404 -5.65 -3.94 -15.25
C ALA A 404 -6.72 -2.88 -14.98
N ARG A 405 -6.93 -2.54 -13.71
CA ARG A 405 -7.93 -1.56 -13.25
C ARG A 405 -7.43 -0.82 -12.01
N GLU A 406 -7.98 0.36 -11.78
CA GLU A 406 -7.74 1.18 -10.60
C GLU A 406 -8.73 0.80 -9.49
N LEU A 407 -8.22 0.76 -8.26
CA LEU A 407 -9.00 0.74 -7.04
C LEU A 407 -8.75 2.08 -6.35
N ASP A 408 -9.84 2.77 -5.98
CA ASP A 408 -9.78 4.10 -5.37
C ASP A 408 -10.63 4.09 -4.09
N GLY A 409 -10.08 4.62 -3.02
CA GLY A 409 -10.77 4.73 -1.74
C GLY A 409 -9.91 5.29 -0.63
N TYR A 410 -10.11 4.77 0.58
CA TYR A 410 -9.41 5.23 1.77
C TYR A 410 -8.20 4.35 2.07
N ALA A 411 -7.11 4.96 2.54
CA ALA A 411 -5.95 4.23 3.03
C ALA A 411 -5.40 4.92 4.29
N TYR A 412 -5.35 4.20 5.40
CA TYR A 412 -4.88 4.73 6.67
C TYR A 412 -3.35 4.93 6.66
N SER A 413 -2.92 6.09 7.11
CA SER A 413 -1.52 6.40 7.41
C SER A 413 -1.47 7.31 8.64
N PRO A 414 -0.68 7.02 9.69
CA PRO A 414 -0.63 7.84 10.90
C PRO A 414 -0.28 9.31 10.62
N ASP A 415 0.66 9.54 9.69
CA ASP A 415 1.11 10.89 9.36
C ASP A 415 -0.01 11.67 8.66
N ILE A 416 -0.70 11.05 7.70
CA ILE A 416 -1.72 11.72 6.88
C ILE A 416 -3.08 11.79 7.60
N SER A 417 -3.47 10.74 8.32
CA SER A 417 -4.80 10.62 8.96
C SER A 417 -4.97 11.54 10.17
N ASN A 418 -3.87 12.03 10.75
CA ASN A 418 -3.87 12.99 11.84
C ASN A 418 -3.94 14.45 11.34
N HIS A 419 -3.97 14.69 10.03
CA HIS A 419 -4.15 16.04 9.49
C HIS A 419 -5.64 16.44 9.54
N PRO A 420 -5.97 17.62 10.10
CA PRO A 420 -7.36 18.02 10.32
C PRO A 420 -8.09 18.56 9.08
N LYS A 421 -7.52 18.46 7.87
CA LYS A 421 -8.07 19.05 6.64
C LYS A 421 -8.02 18.08 5.46
N GLY A 422 -9.14 17.97 4.76
CA GLY A 422 -9.28 17.17 3.54
C GLY A 422 -9.67 15.71 3.78
N ASP A 423 -10.12 15.06 2.71
CA ASP A 423 -10.43 13.63 2.70
C ASP A 423 -9.17 12.84 2.31
N VAL A 424 -8.81 11.83 3.10
CA VAL A 424 -7.64 10.98 2.82
C VAL A 424 -8.03 9.91 1.82
N LEU A 425 -7.78 10.17 0.54
CA LEU A 425 -8.02 9.23 -0.55
C LEU A 425 -6.71 8.70 -1.13
N HIS A 426 -6.79 7.49 -1.68
CA HIS A 426 -5.66 6.80 -2.28
C HIS A 426 -6.13 5.91 -3.44
N SER A 427 -5.32 5.87 -4.50
CA SER A 427 -5.53 4.98 -5.65
C SER A 427 -4.39 3.97 -5.76
N TRP A 428 -4.74 2.73 -6.10
CA TRP A 428 -3.79 1.66 -6.36
C TRP A 428 -4.27 0.74 -7.48
N VAL A 429 -3.45 -0.23 -7.88
CA VAL A 429 -3.67 -1.03 -9.09
C VAL A 429 -4.13 -2.43 -8.74
N GLN A 430 -5.00 -2.98 -9.58
CA GLN A 430 -5.27 -4.40 -9.63
C GLN A 430 -5.08 -4.94 -11.05
N PHE A 431 -4.31 -6.02 -11.20
CA PHE A 431 -4.14 -6.71 -12.48
C PHE A 431 -4.62 -8.15 -12.41
N TYR A 432 -5.08 -8.70 -13.54
CA TYR A 432 -5.51 -10.09 -13.59
C TYR A 432 -4.35 -10.98 -14.00
N ASP A 433 -3.96 -11.87 -13.09
CA ASP A 433 -2.95 -12.89 -13.36
C ASP A 433 -3.60 -14.10 -14.01
N ARG A 434 -3.21 -14.37 -15.25
CA ARG A 434 -3.81 -15.44 -16.06
C ARG A 434 -3.50 -16.82 -15.49
N GLU A 435 -2.26 -17.02 -15.06
CA GLU A 435 -1.74 -18.29 -14.58
C GLU A 435 -2.33 -18.65 -13.21
N MET A 436 -2.48 -17.65 -12.34
CA MET A 436 -3.12 -17.81 -11.02
C MET A 436 -4.65 -17.71 -11.07
N GLN A 437 -5.22 -17.30 -12.21
CA GLN A 437 -6.66 -17.07 -12.43
C GLN A 437 -7.33 -16.17 -11.37
N LYS A 438 -6.60 -15.13 -10.94
CA LYS A 438 -7.05 -14.21 -9.90
C LYS A 438 -6.60 -12.78 -10.17
N TRP A 439 -7.36 -11.85 -9.64
CA TRP A 439 -6.93 -10.47 -9.55
C TRP A 439 -5.92 -10.30 -8.43
N ILE A 440 -4.87 -9.52 -8.68
CA ILE A 440 -3.76 -9.25 -7.76
C ILE A 440 -3.66 -7.75 -7.60
N SER A 441 -3.76 -7.30 -6.36
CA SER A 441 -3.63 -5.89 -5.99
C SER A 441 -2.17 -5.58 -5.73
N VAL A 442 -1.70 -4.44 -6.22
CA VAL A 442 -0.35 -3.91 -6.01
C VAL A 442 -0.40 -2.39 -5.83
N ASP A 443 0.54 -1.83 -5.10
CA ASP A 443 0.57 -0.40 -4.81
C ASP A 443 1.96 0.21 -5.06
N PRO A 444 2.21 0.78 -6.25
CA PRO A 444 3.51 1.37 -6.58
C PRO A 444 3.82 2.63 -5.76
N THR A 445 2.79 3.36 -5.30
CA THR A 445 2.99 4.60 -4.54
C THR A 445 3.50 4.32 -3.14
N TRP A 446 2.88 3.37 -2.43
CA TRP A 446 3.29 3.02 -1.08
C TRP A 446 4.62 2.28 -1.04
N GLU A 447 4.96 1.49 -2.06
CA GLU A 447 6.30 0.92 -2.16
C GLU A 447 7.35 2.01 -2.38
N SER A 448 7.09 2.96 -3.28
CA SER A 448 8.01 4.08 -3.53
C SER A 448 8.25 4.92 -2.28
N THR A 449 7.23 5.17 -1.45
CA THR A 449 7.34 6.07 -0.29
C THR A 449 7.78 5.37 0.99
N SER A 450 7.51 4.06 1.13
CA SER A 450 7.86 3.30 2.34
C SER A 450 9.01 2.32 2.18
N GLY A 451 9.38 1.96 0.95
CA GLY A 451 10.38 0.92 0.65
C GLY A 451 9.91 -0.52 0.92
N ARG A 452 8.63 -0.73 1.25
CA ARG A 452 8.04 -2.06 1.51
C ARG A 452 7.49 -2.69 0.23
N ASP A 453 7.63 -4.01 0.10
CA ASP A 453 7.23 -4.83 -1.06
C ASP A 453 5.68 -4.94 -1.18
N TYR A 454 5.05 -3.88 -1.72
CA TYR A 454 3.62 -3.82 -2.03
C TYR A 454 3.28 -4.44 -3.39
N PHE A 455 4.28 -4.93 -4.13
CA PHE A 455 4.02 -5.83 -5.24
C PHE A 455 3.58 -7.22 -4.77
N THR A 456 4.17 -7.75 -3.69
CA THR A 456 3.94 -9.14 -3.26
C THR A 456 2.79 -9.27 -2.26
N ALA A 457 2.54 -8.28 -1.42
CA ALA A 457 1.48 -8.31 -0.42
C ALA A 457 0.88 -6.92 -0.15
N MET A 458 -0.39 -6.89 0.26
CA MET A 458 -1.14 -5.69 0.66
C MET A 458 -1.38 -5.72 2.16
N ASP A 459 -1.66 -4.55 2.75
CA ASP A 459 -2.10 -4.44 4.14
C ASP A 459 -3.62 -4.29 4.30
N THR A 460 -4.08 -4.40 5.53
CA THR A 460 -5.48 -4.26 5.93
C THR A 460 -5.93 -2.82 6.19
N ASP A 461 -5.09 -1.83 5.89
CA ASP A 461 -5.32 -0.41 6.18
C ASP A 461 -6.12 0.31 5.08
N ARG A 462 -6.65 -0.41 4.09
CA ARG A 462 -7.33 0.14 2.91
C ARG A 462 -8.80 -0.26 2.81
N ILE A 463 -9.64 0.68 2.38
CA ILE A 463 -11.04 0.47 2.01
C ILE A 463 -11.25 0.89 0.57
N ILE A 464 -11.78 -0.01 -0.26
CA ILE A 464 -12.15 0.29 -1.65
C ILE A 464 -13.47 1.05 -1.65
N PHE A 465 -13.49 2.27 -2.15
CA PHE A 465 -14.72 3.03 -2.38
C PHE A 465 -15.28 2.80 -3.78
N VAL A 466 -14.41 2.74 -4.80
CA VAL A 466 -14.79 2.47 -6.19
C VAL A 466 -13.72 1.66 -6.93
N ILE A 467 -14.16 1.03 -8.01
CA ILE A 467 -13.35 0.25 -8.95
C ILE A 467 -13.48 0.93 -10.30
N LYS A 468 -12.37 1.35 -10.91
CA LYS A 468 -12.35 2.02 -12.22
C LYS A 468 -11.59 1.13 -13.20
N GLY A 469 -12.31 0.47 -14.10
CA GLY A 469 -11.70 -0.40 -15.10
C GLY A 469 -12.08 -0.02 -16.52
N ILE A 470 -13.33 0.32 -16.78
CA ILE A 470 -13.78 0.70 -18.12
C ILE A 470 -13.54 2.19 -18.38
N ASP A 471 -13.83 3.02 -17.38
CA ASP A 471 -13.65 4.47 -17.41
C ASP A 471 -12.54 4.82 -16.41
N SER A 472 -11.64 5.73 -16.79
CA SER A 472 -10.53 6.15 -15.95
C SER A 472 -10.90 7.24 -14.95
N GLU A 473 -12.02 7.94 -15.17
CA GLU A 473 -12.48 9.04 -14.32
C GLU A 473 -13.65 8.61 -13.42
N LYS A 474 -14.53 7.74 -13.92
CA LYS A 474 -15.79 7.37 -13.26
C LYS A 474 -15.85 5.90 -12.81
N PRO A 475 -16.64 5.61 -11.76
CA PRO A 475 -17.38 6.57 -10.94
C PRO A 475 -16.48 7.32 -9.95
N TYR A 476 -16.96 8.45 -9.44
CA TYR A 476 -16.23 9.23 -8.43
C TYR A 476 -16.32 8.58 -7.04
N PRO A 477 -15.21 8.43 -6.30
CA PRO A 477 -15.23 7.92 -4.93
C PRO A 477 -15.88 8.92 -3.98
N ALA A 478 -16.28 8.43 -2.79
CA ALA A 478 -16.63 9.32 -1.69
C ALA A 478 -15.49 10.32 -1.40
N GLY A 479 -15.84 11.56 -1.04
CA GLY A 479 -14.88 12.67 -0.89
C GLY A 479 -14.61 13.46 -2.18
N SER A 480 -14.97 12.95 -3.36
CA SER A 480 -14.85 13.70 -4.63
C SER A 480 -16.06 14.61 -4.95
N TYR A 481 -17.15 14.49 -4.19
CA TYR A 481 -18.40 15.23 -4.42
C TYR A 481 -18.37 16.58 -3.72
N LYS A 482 -17.47 17.48 -4.16
CA LYS A 482 -17.25 18.80 -3.59
C LYS A 482 -17.55 19.94 -4.58
N SER A 483 -18.02 21.07 -4.06
CA SER A 483 -18.15 22.38 -4.69
C SER A 483 -17.15 23.35 -4.08
N GLU A 484 -17.03 24.57 -4.63
CA GLU A 484 -16.19 25.62 -4.03
C GLU A 484 -16.59 25.96 -2.59
N ASP A 485 -17.88 25.84 -2.26
CA ASP A 485 -18.42 26.19 -0.94
C ASP A 485 -18.08 25.17 0.16
N ASN A 486 -17.71 23.93 -0.21
CA ASN A 486 -17.43 22.85 0.74
C ASN A 486 -16.09 22.15 0.48
N LYS A 487 -15.20 22.74 -0.32
CA LYS A 487 -13.90 22.13 -0.66
C LYS A 487 -13.05 21.76 0.56
N GLU A 488 -13.23 22.47 1.67
CA GLU A 488 -12.51 22.25 2.93
C GLU A 488 -13.21 21.27 3.90
N THR A 489 -14.41 20.77 3.58
CA THR A 489 -15.13 19.86 4.49
C THR A 489 -14.47 18.49 4.50
N GLN A 490 -14.42 17.86 5.68
CA GLN A 490 -14.09 16.45 5.82
C GLN A 490 -15.36 15.62 5.65
N ASP A 491 -15.54 15.08 4.44
CA ASP A 491 -16.72 14.31 4.04
C ASP A 491 -16.53 12.81 4.22
N VAL A 492 -15.28 12.36 4.30
CA VAL A 492 -14.86 10.97 4.53
C VAL A 492 -14.34 10.85 5.96
N LYS A 493 -15.14 10.24 6.83
CA LYS A 493 -14.75 9.94 8.21
C LYS A 493 -14.67 8.44 8.40
N ILE A 494 -13.46 7.93 8.61
CA ILE A 494 -13.17 6.52 8.82
C ILE A 494 -12.48 6.36 10.17
N SER A 495 -12.87 5.34 10.93
CA SER A 495 -12.19 4.97 12.18
C SER A 495 -12.13 3.46 12.34
N PHE A 496 -11.09 2.97 13.03
CA PHE A 496 -11.01 1.57 13.40
C PHE A 496 -12.12 1.20 14.39
N ALA A 497 -12.69 0.01 14.23
CA ALA A 497 -13.71 -0.54 15.12
C ALA A 497 -13.30 -1.92 15.65
N GLN A 498 -13.65 -2.22 16.90
CA GLN A 498 -13.36 -3.52 17.52
C GLN A 498 -14.50 -4.53 17.35
N GLN A 499 -15.73 -4.06 17.17
CA GLN A 499 -16.92 -4.90 17.10
C GLN A 499 -17.96 -4.32 16.14
N ARG A 500 -18.88 -5.18 15.68
CA ARG A 500 -19.98 -4.74 14.82
C ARG A 500 -20.95 -3.83 15.60
N GLU A 501 -21.30 -2.70 14.99
CA GLU A 501 -22.28 -1.76 15.52
C GLU A 501 -23.69 -2.35 15.48
N LYS A 502 -24.45 -2.14 16.56
CA LYS A 502 -25.87 -2.53 16.62
C LYS A 502 -26.66 -1.79 15.53
N GLY A 503 -27.52 -2.51 14.82
CA GLY A 503 -28.34 -1.96 13.73
C GLY A 503 -27.65 -1.98 12.36
N THR A 504 -26.38 -2.39 12.27
CA THR A 504 -25.76 -2.66 10.97
C THR A 504 -26.21 -4.01 10.41
N ILE A 505 -26.52 -4.07 9.12
CA ILE A 505 -26.85 -5.30 8.40
C ILE A 505 -26.01 -5.42 7.12
N PRO A 506 -25.77 -6.64 6.58
CA PRO A 506 -25.05 -6.79 5.32
C PRO A 506 -25.68 -5.95 4.20
N PHE A 507 -24.86 -5.22 3.43
CA PHE A 507 -25.35 -4.33 2.36
C PHE A 507 -26.27 -5.05 1.36
N SER A 508 -25.97 -6.31 1.03
CA SER A 508 -26.82 -7.12 0.15
C SER A 508 -28.22 -7.33 0.70
N LEU A 509 -28.36 -7.56 2.02
CA LEU A 509 -29.64 -7.74 2.69
C LEU A 509 -30.40 -6.42 2.77
N TRP A 510 -29.70 -5.33 3.10
CA TRP A 510 -30.31 -4.00 3.13
C TRP A 510 -30.87 -3.61 1.75
N LYS A 511 -30.09 -3.79 0.68
CA LYS A 511 -30.51 -3.48 -0.69
C LYS A 511 -31.77 -4.26 -1.05
N GLN A 512 -31.80 -5.57 -0.75
CA GLN A 512 -32.96 -6.41 -0.98
C GLN A 512 -34.21 -5.91 -0.24
N ASN A 513 -34.08 -5.52 1.03
CA ASN A 513 -35.19 -4.98 1.82
C ASN A 513 -35.72 -3.67 1.23
N TRP A 514 -34.80 -2.74 0.89
CA TRP A 514 -35.14 -1.47 0.26
C TRP A 514 -35.84 -1.65 -1.10
N GLU A 515 -35.36 -2.58 -1.95
CA GLU A 515 -36.01 -2.90 -3.24
C GLU A 515 -37.43 -3.43 -3.05
N ASN A 516 -37.63 -4.33 -2.09
CA ASN A 516 -38.95 -4.86 -1.78
C ASN A 516 -39.91 -3.80 -1.26
N GLU A 517 -39.44 -2.87 -0.43
CA GLU A 517 -40.24 -1.73 0.07
C GLU A 517 -40.61 -0.78 -1.07
N ASN A 518 -39.66 -0.43 -1.94
CA ASN A 518 -39.93 0.43 -3.10
C ASN A 518 -40.96 -0.20 -4.06
N GLN A 519 -40.84 -1.50 -4.33
CA GLN A 519 -41.82 -2.20 -5.17
C GLN A 519 -43.24 -2.17 -4.56
N LYS A 520 -43.36 -2.28 -3.23
CA LYS A 520 -44.66 -2.13 -2.53
C LYS A 520 -45.21 -0.71 -2.67
N VAL A 521 -44.37 0.31 -2.49
CA VAL A 521 -44.78 1.72 -2.63
C VAL A 521 -45.23 2.01 -4.06
N GLU A 522 -44.50 1.56 -5.08
CA GLU A 522 -44.89 1.71 -6.48
C GLU A 522 -46.22 1.01 -6.80
N LEU A 523 -46.45 -0.17 -6.24
CA LEU A 523 -47.70 -0.91 -6.40
C LEU A 523 -48.88 -0.13 -5.78
N LEU A 524 -48.69 0.39 -4.55
CA LEU A 524 -49.71 1.19 -3.88
C LEU A 524 -50.02 2.49 -4.62
N ASP A 525 -49.01 3.17 -5.16
CA ASP A 525 -49.22 4.38 -5.99
C ASP A 525 -49.97 4.06 -7.29
N LYS A 526 -49.62 2.94 -7.96
CA LYS A 526 -50.38 2.46 -9.15
C LYS A 526 -51.85 2.18 -8.81
N ILE A 527 -52.11 1.50 -7.68
CA ILE A 527 -53.48 1.23 -7.20
C ILE A 527 -54.21 2.55 -6.90
N PHE A 528 -53.57 3.48 -6.20
CA PHE A 528 -54.15 4.77 -5.87
C PHE A 528 -54.52 5.58 -7.13
N ARG A 529 -53.60 5.69 -8.09
CA ARG A 529 -53.86 6.36 -9.38
C ARG A 529 -54.99 5.69 -10.16
N TRP A 530 -55.09 4.36 -10.10
CA TRP A 530 -56.20 3.62 -10.71
C TRP A 530 -57.54 3.94 -10.03
N ILE A 531 -57.58 3.99 -8.69
CA ILE A 531 -58.77 4.38 -7.91
C ILE A 531 -59.21 5.79 -8.28
N VAL A 532 -58.29 6.77 -8.29
CA VAL A 532 -58.59 8.17 -8.63
C VAL A 532 -59.14 8.28 -10.04
N LYS A 533 -58.50 7.67 -11.04
CA LYS A 533 -58.99 7.66 -12.43
C LYS A 533 -60.37 7.01 -12.57
N THR A 534 -60.61 5.93 -11.83
CA THR A 534 -61.90 5.22 -11.85
C THR A 534 -63.00 6.08 -11.23
N TRP A 535 -62.70 6.76 -10.11
CA TRP A 535 -63.64 7.66 -9.45
C TRP A 535 -63.95 8.91 -10.29
N GLU A 536 -62.96 9.50 -10.95
CA GLU A 536 -63.19 10.60 -11.90
C GLU A 536 -64.06 10.18 -13.09
N LYS A 537 -63.88 8.93 -13.57
CA LYS A 537 -64.72 8.37 -14.64
C LYS A 537 -66.16 8.17 -14.18
N ILE A 538 -66.36 7.70 -12.94
CA ILE A 538 -67.70 7.55 -12.32
C ILE A 538 -68.37 8.92 -12.10
N LYS A 539 -67.62 9.98 -11.78
CA LYS A 539 -68.19 11.32 -11.61
C LYS A 539 -68.60 12.02 -12.91
N ARG A 540 -68.08 11.59 -14.05
CA ARG A 540 -68.31 12.21 -15.37
C ARG A 540 -69.35 11.49 -16.23
N GLY A 541 -69.79 10.29 -15.82
CA GLY A 541 -70.89 9.56 -16.43
C GLY A 541 -72.08 9.54 -15.49
#